data_AF-A0A955I4U8-F1
#
_entry.id   AF-A0A955I4U8-F1
#
_cell.length_a   1.000
_cell.length_b   1.000
_cell.length_c   1.000
_cell.angle_alpha   90.00
_cell.angle_beta   90.00
_cell.angle_gamma   90.00
#
_symmetry.space_group_name_H-M   'P 1'
#
loop_
_entity.id
_entity.type
_entity.pdbx_description
1 polymer ?
#
loop_
_entity_poly.entity_id
_entity_poly.type
_entity_poly.pdbx_seq_one_letter_code
_entity_poly.pdbx_strand_id
1 'polypeptide(L)'
;MRAYIHAPFGYEYLKIAEGCDNNCTFCIIPNIRGRQNSRKIPEVLAEVKTMLANGIREVQILAQDTTRYGTDINDGKSLLLDLLEEIDQLE
;
A
#
# COMPACT_ATOMS: atom_id res chain seq x y z
N MET A 1 -12.44 -12.14 -3.95
CA MET A 1 -13.05 -11.34 -2.87
C MET A 1 -12.13 -11.48 -1.65
N ARG A 2 -11.52 -10.38 -1.20
CA ARG A 2 -10.62 -10.38 -0.03
C ARG A 2 -11.48 -10.42 1.23
N ALA A 3 -11.18 -11.30 2.18
CA ALA A 3 -11.82 -11.29 3.48
C ALA A 3 -11.19 -10.17 4.34
N TYR A 4 -12.00 -9.25 4.83
CA TYR A 4 -11.57 -8.22 5.78
C TYR A 4 -11.67 -8.78 7.20
N ILE A 5 -10.64 -9.52 7.60
CA ILE A 5 -10.61 -10.28 8.86
C ILE A 5 -10.59 -9.36 10.09
N HIS A 6 -10.14 -8.11 9.93
CA HIS A 6 -10.06 -7.13 11.02
C HIS A 6 -11.29 -6.21 11.07
N ALA A 7 -12.23 -6.32 10.12
CA ALA A 7 -13.43 -5.50 10.07
C ALA A 7 -14.23 -5.44 11.40
N PRO A 8 -14.38 -6.53 12.20
CA PRO A 8 -15.05 -6.45 13.50
C PRO A 8 -14.37 -5.50 14.50
N PHE A 9 -13.10 -5.17 14.30
CA PHE A 9 -12.33 -4.25 15.15
C PHE A 9 -12.25 -2.83 14.56
N GLY A 10 -12.86 -2.58 13.40
CA GLY A 10 -12.92 -1.26 12.78
C GLY A 10 -11.66 -0.82 12.03
N TYR A 11 -10.63 -1.67 11.92
CA TYR A 11 -9.42 -1.39 11.13
C TYR A 11 -9.14 -2.51 10.13
N GLU A 12 -8.29 -2.25 9.13
CA GLU A 12 -7.76 -3.29 8.26
C GLU A 12 -6.47 -2.85 7.55
N TYR A 13 -5.63 -3.82 7.18
CA TYR A 13 -4.37 -3.57 6.48
C TYR A 13 -4.58 -3.32 4.99
N LEU A 14 -3.83 -2.37 4.42
CA LEU A 14 -3.80 -2.08 3.00
C LEU A 14 -2.38 -2.20 2.48
N LYS A 15 -2.09 -3.29 1.77
CA LYS A 15 -0.78 -3.46 1.13
C LYS A 15 -0.72 -2.61 -0.15
N ILE A 16 0.19 -1.64 -0.20
CA ILE A 16 0.33 -0.72 -1.36
C ILE A 16 1.48 -1.10 -2.30
N ALA A 17 2.46 -1.86 -1.82
CA ALA A 17 3.56 -2.39 -2.63
C ALA A 17 4.04 -3.74 -2.09
N GLU A 18 4.71 -4.51 -2.94
CA GLU A 18 5.41 -5.76 -2.60
C GLU A 18 6.85 -5.69 -3.11
N GLY A 19 7.78 -6.37 -2.43
CA GLY A 19 9.19 -6.33 -2.80
C GLY A 19 9.88 -5.07 -2.30
N CYS A 20 11.18 -4.95 -2.60
CA CYS A 20 11.97 -3.78 -2.21
C CYS A 20 13.23 -3.67 -3.08
N ASP A 21 13.54 -2.46 -3.56
CA ASP A 21 14.75 -2.16 -4.33
C ASP A 21 15.92 -1.67 -3.45
N ASN A 22 15.74 -1.64 -2.13
CA ASN A 22 16.84 -1.33 -1.23
C ASN A 22 17.83 -2.49 -1.16
N ASN A 23 19.13 -2.16 -1.20
CA ASN A 23 20.20 -3.14 -1.06
C ASN A 23 20.71 -3.19 0.39
N CYS A 24 19.80 -3.36 1.34
CA CYS A 24 20.15 -3.42 2.76
C CYS A 24 21.00 -4.66 3.04
N THR A 25 22.19 -4.50 3.63
CA THR A 25 23.18 -5.57 3.84
C THR A 25 22.67 -6.77 4.63
N PHE A 26 21.65 -6.58 5.44
CA PHE A 26 21.03 -7.60 6.30
C PHE A 26 19.75 -8.21 5.70
N CYS A 27 19.18 -7.62 4.64
CA CYS A 27 17.83 -7.94 4.20
C CYS A 27 17.81 -8.88 3.00
N ILE A 28 17.13 -10.02 3.13
CA ILE A 28 16.97 -10.99 2.02
C ILE A 28 15.80 -10.67 1.08
N ILE A 29 14.98 -9.67 1.41
CA ILE A 29 13.72 -9.36 0.71
C ILE A 29 13.85 -9.27 -0.82
N PRO A 30 14.85 -8.57 -1.40
CA PRO A 30 14.98 -8.48 -2.86
C PRO A 30 15.08 -9.86 -3.54
N ASN A 31 15.63 -10.86 -2.86
CA ASN A 31 15.79 -12.21 -3.39
C ASN A 31 14.53 -13.08 -3.25
N ILE A 32 13.72 -12.86 -2.20
CA ILE A 32 12.55 -13.73 -1.90
C ILE A 32 11.21 -13.13 -2.31
N ARG A 33 11.09 -11.81 -2.38
CA ARG A 33 9.87 -11.09 -2.79
C ARG A 33 10.03 -10.38 -4.13
N GLY A 34 11.26 -10.25 -4.62
CA GLY A 34 11.58 -9.53 -5.85
C GLY A 34 11.78 -8.03 -5.63
N ARG A 35 11.91 -7.33 -6.76
CA ARG A 35 12.05 -5.88 -6.85
C ARG A 35 10.78 -5.15 -6.42
N GLN A 36 10.90 -3.85 -6.19
CA GLN A 36 9.77 -2.98 -5.88
C GLN A 36 8.66 -3.14 -6.93
N ASN A 37 7.45 -3.43 -6.47
CA ASN A 37 6.26 -3.55 -7.29
C ASN A 37 5.10 -2.85 -6.58
N SER A 38 4.82 -1.62 -7.01
CA SER A 38 3.78 -0.76 -6.44
C SER A 38 2.45 -0.96 -7.15
N ARG A 39 1.37 -0.96 -6.36
CA ARG A 39 0.01 -0.89 -6.91
C ARG A 39 -0.27 0.50 -7.42
N LYS A 40 -1.08 0.63 -8.48
CA LYS A 40 -1.47 1.94 -9.01
C LYS A 40 -2.45 2.62 -8.06
N ILE A 41 -2.36 3.95 -7.91
CA ILE A 41 -3.25 4.74 -7.05
C ILE A 41 -4.74 4.40 -7.27
N PRO A 42 -5.29 4.33 -8.49
CA PRO A 42 -6.71 4.01 -8.69
C PRO A 42 -7.13 2.64 -8.12
N GLU A 43 -6.24 1.64 -8.17
CA GLU A 43 -6.49 0.31 -7.61
C GLU A 43 -6.48 0.32 -6.08
N VAL A 44 -5.63 1.16 -5.48
CA VAL A 44 -5.56 1.35 -4.03
C VAL A 44 -6.82 2.08 -3.54
N LEU A 45 -7.21 3.18 -4.20
CA LEU A 45 -8.41 3.95 -3.85
C LEU A 45 -9.70 3.12 -3.98
N ALA A 46 -9.80 2.27 -5.00
CA ALA A 46 -10.95 1.36 -5.16
C ALA A 46 -11.08 0.38 -3.99
N GLU A 47 -9.95 -0.13 -3.49
CA GLU A 47 -9.95 -1.00 -2.31
C GLU A 47 -10.31 -0.23 -1.03
N VAL A 48 -9.76 0.97 -0.83
CA VAL A 48 -10.10 1.84 0.32
C VAL A 48 -11.60 2.14 0.34
N LYS A 49 -12.20 2.52 -0.79
CA LYS A 49 -13.65 2.73 -0.89
C LYS A 49 -14.45 1.48 -0.49
N THR A 50 -13.98 0.31 -0.92
CA THR A 50 -14.60 -0.97 -0.53
C THR A 50 -14.45 -1.21 0.98
N MET A 51 -13.30 -0.92 1.56
CA MET A 51 -13.07 -1.05 3.01
C MET A 51 -14.01 -0.16 3.82
N LEU A 52 -14.13 1.12 3.44
CA LEU A 52 -15.03 2.09 4.07
C LEU A 52 -16.50 1.63 4.00
N ALA A 53 -16.94 1.13 2.83
CA ALA A 53 -18.28 0.57 2.64
C ALA A 53 -18.55 -0.67 3.51
N ASN A 54 -17.50 -1.39 3.93
CA ASN A 54 -17.59 -2.53 4.85
C ASN A 54 -17.43 -2.14 6.33
N GLY A 55 -17.51 -0.85 6.67
CA GLY A 55 -17.49 -0.39 8.06
C GLY A 55 -16.10 -0.23 8.67
N ILE A 56 -15.04 -0.40 7.88
CA ILE A 56 -13.68 -0.09 8.33
C ILE A 56 -13.56 1.43 8.49
N ARG A 57 -12.90 1.87 9.57
CA ARG A 57 -12.68 3.28 9.93
C ARG A 57 -11.20 3.65 10.00
N GLU A 58 -10.33 2.66 10.14
CA GLU A 58 -8.89 2.84 10.16
C GLU A 58 -8.22 1.95 9.09
N VAL A 59 -7.46 2.58 8.20
CA VAL A 59 -6.74 1.87 7.13
C VAL A 59 -5.25 1.95 7.41
N GLN A 60 -4.63 0.79 7.65
CA GLN A 60 -3.21 0.70 7.98
C GLN A 60 -2.40 0.35 6.73
N ILE A 61 -1.67 1.34 6.20
CA ILE A 61 -0.88 1.21 4.97
C ILE A 61 0.39 0.39 5.22
N LEU A 62 0.61 -0.64 4.40
CA LEU A 62 1.75 -1.55 4.51
C LEU A 62 2.52 -1.70 3.19
N ALA A 63 3.84 -1.79 3.32
CA ALA A 63 4.79 -2.25 2.31
C ALA A 63 6.09 -2.66 3.02
N GLN A 64 7.02 -3.33 2.32
CA GLN A 64 8.37 -3.57 2.87
C GLN A 64 9.13 -2.25 3.08
N ASP A 65 8.95 -1.29 2.19
CA ASP A 65 9.36 0.11 2.36
C ASP A 65 8.28 1.02 1.74
N THR A 66 7.50 1.67 2.61
CA THR A 66 6.43 2.57 2.18
C THR A 66 6.95 3.84 1.52
N THR A 67 8.15 4.31 1.89
CA THR A 67 8.71 5.57 1.37
C THR A 67 9.03 5.48 -0.12
N ARG A 68 9.21 4.26 -0.63
CA ARG A 68 9.49 3.96 -2.04
C ARG A 68 8.26 3.65 -2.89
N TYR A 69 7.06 3.73 -2.32
CA TYR A 69 5.83 3.53 -3.08
C TYR A 69 5.81 4.42 -4.33
N GLY A 70 5.51 3.83 -5.48
CA GLY A 70 5.40 4.53 -6.76
C GLY A 70 6.72 4.73 -7.52
N THR A 71 7.88 4.55 -6.89
CA THR A 71 9.19 4.80 -7.55
C THR A 71 9.43 3.94 -8.78
N ASP A 72 8.87 2.73 -8.82
CA ASP A 72 8.93 1.77 -9.93
C ASP A 72 7.97 2.10 -11.09
N ILE A 73 6.98 2.97 -10.88
CA ILE A 73 5.95 3.34 -11.86
C ILE A 73 5.91 4.85 -12.17
N ASN A 74 6.77 5.66 -11.54
CA ASN A 74 6.80 7.11 -11.65
C ASN A 74 8.24 7.66 -11.78
N ASP A 75 9.03 7.05 -12.67
CA ASP A 75 10.39 7.50 -13.00
C ASP A 75 11.29 7.76 -11.77
N GLY A 76 11.21 6.88 -10.77
CA GLY A 76 12.00 6.96 -9.54
C GLY A 76 11.46 7.93 -8.48
N LYS A 77 10.37 8.66 -8.73
CA LYS A 77 9.74 9.56 -7.75
C LYS A 77 8.72 8.80 -6.90
N SER A 78 8.76 9.05 -5.59
CA SER A 78 7.76 8.50 -4.68
C SER A 78 6.39 9.12 -4.96
N LEU A 79 5.35 8.28 -4.91
CA LEU A 79 3.94 8.68 -5.01
C LEU A 79 3.23 8.59 -3.66
N LEU A 80 3.98 8.41 -2.55
CA LEU A 80 3.37 8.18 -1.24
C LEU A 80 2.50 9.37 -0.81
N LEU A 81 2.99 10.60 -1.00
CA LEU A 81 2.24 11.80 -0.65
C LEU A 81 1.00 11.95 -1.53
N ASP A 82 1.14 11.76 -2.85
CA ASP A 82 0.01 11.81 -3.79
C ASP A 82 -1.08 10.79 -3.41
N LEU A 83 -0.68 9.58 -3.02
CA LEU A 83 -1.62 8.56 -2.55
C LEU A 83 -2.33 8.98 -1.26
N LEU A 84 -1.62 9.56 -0.29
CA LEU A 84 -2.20 10.00 0.98
C LEU A 84 -3.19 11.15 0.76
N GLU A 85 -2.85 12.11 -0.11
CA GLU A 85 -3.75 13.21 -0.48
C GLU A 85 -5.03 12.69 -1.14
N GLU A 86 -4.91 11.73 -2.07
CA GLU A 86 -6.07 11.11 -2.72
C GLU A 86 -6.93 10.28 -1.76
N ILE A 87 -6.32 9.62 -0.77
CA ILE A 87 -7.06 8.91 0.29
C ILE A 87 -7.79 9.89 1.21
N ASP A 88 -7.17 11.03 1.55
CA ASP A 88 -7.78 12.07 2.40
C ASP A 88 -9.04 12.68 1.76
N GLN A 89 -9.14 12.68 0.43
CA GLN A 89 -10.36 13.09 -0.28
C GLN A 89 -11.50 12.07 -0.21
N LEU A 90 -11.27 10.88 0.36
CA LEU A 90 -12.30 9.86 0.57
C LEU A 90 -12.91 10.06 1.97
N GLU A 91 -13.96 10.87 2.04
CA GLU A 91 -14.81 11.03 3.24
C GLU A 91 -15.49 9.71 3.66
#